data_AF-A0A8M9PVX3-F1
#
_entry.id   AF-A0A8M9PVX3-F1
#
_cell.length_a   1.000
_cell.length_b   1.000
_cell.length_c   1.000
_cell.angle_alpha   90.00
_cell.angle_beta   90.00
_cell.angle_gamma   90.00
#
_symmetry.space_group_name_H-M   'P 1'
#
loop_
_entity.id
_entity.type
_entity.pdbx_description
1 polymer ?
#
loop_
_entity_poly.entity_id
_entity_poly.type
_entity_poly.pdbx_seq_one_letter_code
_entity_poly.pdbx_strand_id
1 'polypeptide(L)'
;MARPKDPVGHWKDLEAWLSVAMDSLLPKAAETLQHLTQDQLDENLNSLMKQDPSKSYNHKDLAKITGTLSHVLIATLKLSDRHSAQLQHKLTHVQSRINQLELEAQERPEQPDETDQTAKEEIDKLQETEAATTQEMEQAKAEHADVANKLEYVEQLLEEVNADSKDKDSRIKALETHLSEARHEVRRLTQQLDYIKEESNSIKDELKHANELTHNEKAEGSLPKPSPSPSVPDSHVSLCGLDLRDLDKLVKNLGKFTPNLPGSQDVHAYLQDIDFHLEMRPNVTDKDRLYLLRATSSPEVRSFLDRQPAHTKTDYLLLREALIREFDDIESEQELVAALETKQGRHESSLNCLCVYV
;
A
#
# COMPACT_ATOMS: atom_id res chain seq x y z
N MET A 1 -8.05 -10.81 27.48
CA MET A 1 -8.25 -10.85 26.03
C MET A 1 -9.06 -9.62 25.63
N ALA A 2 -8.43 -8.61 25.06
CA ALA A 2 -9.15 -7.43 24.56
C ALA A 2 -9.87 -7.84 23.26
N ARG A 3 -11.21 -7.75 23.24
CA ARG A 3 -11.99 -7.97 22.02
C ARG A 3 -11.54 -6.95 20.97
N PRO A 4 -11.35 -7.36 19.70
CA PRO A 4 -11.06 -6.43 18.62
C PRO A 4 -12.26 -5.46 18.52
N LYS A 5 -11.99 -4.17 18.74
CA LYS A 5 -12.98 -3.11 18.58
C LYS A 5 -13.38 -3.08 17.10
N ASP A 6 -14.67 -3.19 16.85
CA ASP A 6 -15.25 -3.22 15.52
C ASP A 6 -14.83 -1.97 14.71
N PRO A 7 -14.11 -2.14 13.59
CA PRO A 7 -13.70 -1.02 12.76
C PRO A 7 -14.88 -0.33 12.05
N VAL A 8 -16.10 -0.88 12.04
CA VAL A 8 -17.23 -0.16 11.44
C VAL A 8 -17.88 0.81 12.44
N GLY A 9 -17.82 0.50 13.73
CA GLY A 9 -18.40 1.34 14.79
C GLY A 9 -17.76 2.72 14.85
N HIS A 10 -16.44 2.80 14.72
CA HIS A 10 -15.72 4.08 14.84
C HIS A 10 -16.05 5.06 13.71
N TRP A 11 -16.38 4.58 12.50
CA TRP A 11 -16.79 5.45 11.39
C TRP A 11 -18.18 6.03 11.60
N LYS A 12 -19.14 5.24 12.10
CA LYS A 12 -20.47 5.77 12.48
C LYS A 12 -20.38 6.76 13.63
N ASP A 13 -19.52 6.49 14.60
CA ASP A 13 -19.26 7.43 15.70
C ASP A 13 -18.64 8.72 15.17
N LEU A 14 -17.72 8.64 14.20
CA LEU A 14 -17.12 9.81 13.55
C LEU A 14 -18.14 10.60 12.74
N GLU A 15 -18.97 9.94 11.94
CA GLU A 15 -20.02 10.58 11.15
C GLU A 15 -21.05 11.27 12.05
N ALA A 16 -21.53 10.58 13.09
CA ALA A 16 -22.44 11.18 14.08
C ALA A 16 -21.78 12.35 14.81
N TRP A 17 -20.51 12.23 15.17
CA TRP A 17 -19.75 13.33 15.78
C TRP A 17 -19.58 14.50 14.80
N LEU A 18 -19.30 14.25 13.52
CA LEU A 18 -19.19 15.26 12.48
C LEU A 18 -20.53 15.95 12.23
N SER A 19 -21.65 15.23 12.20
CA SER A 19 -22.99 15.84 12.13
C SER A 19 -23.30 16.69 13.34
N VAL A 20 -23.05 16.21 14.58
CA VAL A 20 -23.24 17.03 15.79
C VAL A 20 -22.33 18.26 15.78
N ALA A 21 -21.09 18.09 15.31
CA ALA A 21 -20.18 19.20 15.09
C ALA A 21 -20.83 20.17 14.10
N MET A 22 -21.20 19.75 12.89
CA MET A 22 -21.70 20.61 11.81
C MET A 22 -23.04 21.28 12.08
N ASP A 23 -23.96 20.58 12.73
CA ASP A 23 -25.33 21.05 12.88
C ASP A 23 -25.57 21.81 14.19
N SER A 24 -24.82 21.49 15.26
CA SER A 24 -25.08 22.04 16.60
C SER A 24 -23.92 22.87 17.15
N LEU A 25 -22.69 22.35 17.12
CA LEU A 25 -21.55 23.03 17.72
C LEU A 25 -20.99 24.10 16.79
N LEU A 26 -20.93 23.83 15.49
CA LEU A 26 -20.34 24.67 14.47
C LEU A 26 -21.14 25.96 14.26
N PRO A 27 -22.48 25.99 14.16
CA PRO A 27 -23.23 27.25 14.04
C PRO A 27 -23.08 28.12 15.30
N LYS A 28 -23.06 27.49 16.47
CA LYS A 28 -22.95 28.16 17.78
C LYS A 28 -21.55 28.71 18.03
N ALA A 29 -20.51 27.96 17.65
CA ALA A 29 -19.15 28.44 17.61
C ALA A 29 -19.02 29.56 16.56
N ALA A 30 -19.68 29.41 15.41
CA ALA A 30 -19.66 30.39 14.33
C ALA A 30 -20.21 31.75 14.79
N GLU A 31 -21.28 31.79 15.58
CA GLU A 31 -21.84 33.03 16.15
C GLU A 31 -20.84 33.79 17.03
N THR A 32 -19.90 33.09 17.65
CA THR A 32 -18.87 33.67 18.52
C THR A 32 -17.53 33.90 17.83
N LEU A 33 -17.39 33.52 16.55
CA LEU A 33 -16.16 33.75 15.79
C LEU A 33 -15.90 35.25 15.64
N GLN A 34 -14.77 35.69 16.18
CA GLN A 34 -14.26 37.05 16.00
C GLN A 34 -14.03 37.34 14.51
N HIS A 35 -13.96 38.63 14.16
CA HIS A 35 -13.62 39.09 12.82
C HIS A 35 -12.17 38.73 12.50
N LEU A 36 -11.94 37.53 11.97
CA LEU A 36 -10.68 37.19 11.30
C LEU A 36 -10.65 37.81 9.90
N THR A 37 -9.48 38.30 9.50
CA THR A 37 -9.22 38.76 8.13
C THR A 37 -8.88 37.59 7.22
N GLN A 38 -9.01 37.77 5.90
CA GLN A 38 -8.62 36.76 4.90
C GLN A 38 -7.16 36.30 5.11
N ASP A 39 -6.23 37.25 5.30
CA ASP A 39 -4.81 36.94 5.54
C ASP A 39 -4.59 36.02 6.75
N GLN A 40 -5.33 36.23 7.84
CA GLN A 40 -5.24 35.39 9.03
C GLN A 40 -5.78 33.98 8.78
N LEU A 41 -6.83 33.85 7.97
CA LEU A 41 -7.39 32.56 7.59
C LEU A 41 -6.43 31.79 6.69
N ASP A 42 -5.83 32.47 5.72
CA ASP A 42 -4.85 31.88 4.81
C ASP A 42 -3.58 31.45 5.56
N GLU A 43 -3.12 32.23 6.54
CA GLU A 43 -1.97 31.85 7.37
C GLU A 43 -2.27 30.62 8.25
N ASN A 44 -3.48 30.56 8.83
CA ASN A 44 -3.93 29.39 9.59
C ASN A 44 -4.04 28.15 8.70
N LEU A 45 -4.60 28.29 7.49
CA LEU A 45 -4.72 27.20 6.52
C LEU A 45 -3.33 26.73 6.08
N ASN A 46 -2.41 27.65 5.75
CA ASN A 46 -1.04 27.32 5.38
C ASN A 46 -0.28 26.61 6.51
N SER A 47 -0.49 27.02 7.76
CA SER A 47 0.07 26.33 8.93
C SER A 47 -0.45 24.90 9.06
N LEU A 48 -1.73 24.68 8.76
CA LEU A 48 -2.35 23.37 8.77
C LEU A 48 -1.86 22.49 7.60
N MET A 49 -1.74 23.04 6.40
CA MET A 49 -1.28 22.33 5.21
C MET A 49 0.20 21.92 5.26
N LYS A 50 1.00 22.54 6.14
CA LYS A 50 2.39 22.12 6.42
C LYS A 50 2.47 20.84 7.25
N GLN A 51 1.35 20.36 7.79
CA GLN A 51 1.33 19.11 8.53
C GLN A 51 1.39 17.91 7.57
N ASP A 52 2.31 16.99 7.86
CA ASP A 52 2.56 15.80 7.04
C ASP A 52 1.44 14.75 7.24
N PRO A 53 0.60 14.49 6.23
CA PRO A 53 -0.53 13.57 6.35
C PRO A 53 -0.12 12.13 6.65
N SER A 54 1.12 11.75 6.32
CA SER A 54 1.64 10.39 6.50
C SER A 54 2.02 10.07 7.95
N LYS A 55 2.04 11.08 8.84
CA LYS A 55 2.38 10.88 10.25
C LYS A 55 1.23 10.25 11.01
N SER A 56 1.59 9.39 11.97
CA SER A 56 0.62 8.90 12.96
C SER A 56 0.30 10.00 13.97
N TYR A 57 -0.93 10.50 13.94
CA TYR A 57 -1.44 11.45 14.94
C TYR A 57 -2.12 10.73 16.09
N ASN A 58 -1.93 11.21 17.31
CA ASN A 58 -2.78 10.77 18.42
C ASN A 58 -4.17 11.42 18.31
N HIS A 59 -5.16 10.86 19.00
CA HIS A 59 -6.55 11.34 18.93
C HIS A 59 -6.72 12.81 19.36
N LYS A 60 -5.91 13.29 20.31
CA LYS A 60 -5.95 14.69 20.77
C LYS A 60 -5.44 15.65 19.70
N ASP A 61 -4.40 15.27 18.98
CA ASP A 61 -3.84 16.08 17.90
C ASP A 61 -4.74 16.06 16.68
N LEU A 62 -5.31 14.90 16.34
CA LEU A 62 -6.31 14.80 15.29
C LEU A 62 -7.53 15.69 15.59
N ALA A 63 -8.07 15.64 16.81
CA ALA A 63 -9.18 16.49 17.23
C ALA A 63 -8.86 18.00 17.15
N LYS A 64 -7.61 18.39 17.45
CA LYS A 64 -7.15 19.78 17.26
C LYS A 64 -7.06 20.15 15.80
N ILE A 65 -6.45 19.31 14.96
CA ILE A 65 -6.30 19.55 13.52
C ILE A 65 -7.67 19.69 12.87
N THR A 66 -8.56 18.74 13.11
CA THR A 66 -9.94 18.77 12.61
C THR A 66 -10.68 20.00 13.15
N GLY A 67 -10.58 20.30 14.44
CA GLY A 67 -11.22 21.49 15.03
C GLY A 67 -10.72 22.81 14.43
N THR A 68 -9.42 22.94 14.20
CA THR A 68 -8.82 24.11 13.55
C THR A 68 -9.26 24.21 12.09
N LEU A 69 -9.27 23.10 11.35
CA LEU A 69 -9.74 23.07 9.96
C LEU A 69 -11.20 23.53 9.86
N SER A 70 -12.08 22.96 10.68
CA SER A 70 -13.50 23.34 10.72
C SER A 70 -13.66 24.83 11.05
N HIS A 71 -12.88 25.35 12.00
CA HIS A 71 -12.90 26.77 12.36
C HIS A 71 -12.50 27.68 11.19
N VAL A 72 -11.41 27.36 10.48
CA VAL A 72 -10.93 28.12 9.32
C VAL A 72 -11.96 28.10 8.20
N LEU A 73 -12.52 26.93 7.88
CA LEU A 73 -13.51 26.79 6.81
C LEU A 73 -14.79 27.60 7.12
N ILE A 74 -15.31 27.55 8.34
CA ILE A 74 -16.47 28.38 8.71
C ILE A 74 -16.15 29.86 8.63
N ALA A 75 -15.02 30.29 9.19
CA ALA A 75 -14.67 31.70 9.21
C ALA A 75 -14.51 32.23 7.78
N THR A 76 -13.99 31.41 6.87
CA THR A 76 -13.90 31.70 5.43
C THR A 76 -15.29 31.82 4.79
N LEU A 77 -16.19 30.87 5.05
CA LEU A 77 -17.59 30.94 4.59
C LEU A 77 -18.29 32.21 5.07
N LYS A 78 -18.17 32.55 6.37
CA LYS A 78 -18.75 33.79 6.92
C LYS A 78 -18.15 35.06 6.32
N LEU A 79 -16.85 35.06 6.03
CA LEU A 79 -16.21 36.20 5.39
C LEU A 79 -16.75 36.37 3.95
N SER A 80 -16.90 35.27 3.23
CA SER A 80 -17.52 35.23 1.90
C SER A 80 -18.97 35.74 1.93
N ASP A 81 -19.79 35.27 2.88
CA ASP A 81 -21.18 35.72 3.04
C ASP A 81 -21.27 37.23 3.30
N ARG A 82 -20.38 37.78 4.14
CA ARG A 82 -20.32 39.24 4.38
C ARG A 82 -19.92 40.00 3.12
N HIS A 83 -18.94 39.52 2.37
CA HIS A 83 -18.53 40.15 1.12
C HIS A 83 -19.66 40.11 0.08
N SER A 84 -20.35 38.99 -0.05
CA SER A 84 -21.50 38.83 -0.92
C SER A 84 -22.63 39.80 -0.54
N ALA A 85 -22.99 39.89 0.74
CA ALA A 85 -23.99 40.84 1.22
C ALA A 85 -23.60 42.31 0.98
N GLN A 86 -22.32 42.66 1.16
CA GLN A 86 -21.81 44.00 0.87
C GLN A 86 -21.86 44.33 -0.63
N LEU A 87 -21.48 43.39 -1.49
CA LEU A 87 -21.58 43.55 -2.94
C LEU A 87 -23.04 43.69 -3.38
N GLN A 88 -23.95 42.90 -2.82
CA GLN A 88 -25.38 42.99 -3.12
C GLN A 88 -25.98 44.34 -2.68
N HIS A 89 -25.57 44.87 -1.53
CA HIS A 89 -25.95 46.21 -1.09
C HIS A 89 -25.42 47.31 -2.04
N LYS A 90 -24.14 47.23 -2.44
CA LYS A 90 -23.55 48.17 -3.41
C LYS A 90 -24.27 48.12 -4.76
N LEU A 91 -24.56 46.92 -5.27
CA LEU A 91 -25.31 46.73 -6.51
C LEU A 91 -26.70 47.37 -6.42
N THR A 92 -27.43 47.11 -5.32
CA THR A 92 -28.76 47.69 -5.11
C THR A 92 -28.72 49.22 -5.03
N HIS A 93 -27.70 49.78 -4.36
CA HIS A 93 -27.48 51.22 -4.28
C HIS A 93 -27.18 51.82 -5.66
N VAL A 94 -26.27 51.22 -6.43
CA VAL A 94 -25.94 51.66 -7.79
C VAL A 94 -27.16 51.57 -8.70
N GLN A 95 -27.93 50.48 -8.62
CA GLN A 95 -29.17 50.33 -9.38
C GLN A 95 -30.20 51.42 -9.03
N SER A 96 -30.39 51.71 -7.75
CA SER A 96 -31.30 52.80 -7.33
C SER A 96 -30.83 54.16 -7.83
N ARG A 97 -29.51 54.38 -7.90
CA ARG A 97 -28.92 55.63 -8.41
C ARG A 97 -29.10 55.76 -9.91
N ILE A 98 -28.91 54.67 -10.66
CA ILE A 98 -29.18 54.61 -12.11
C ILE A 98 -30.64 54.95 -12.38
N ASN A 99 -31.58 54.29 -11.68
CA ASN A 99 -33.01 54.54 -11.86
C ASN A 99 -33.39 55.99 -11.52
N GLN A 100 -32.74 56.61 -10.53
CA GLN A 100 -32.96 58.01 -10.18
C GLN A 100 -32.49 58.94 -11.30
N LEU A 101 -31.28 58.72 -11.82
CA LEU A 101 -30.72 59.53 -12.90
C LEU A 101 -31.51 59.37 -14.20
N GLU A 102 -32.02 58.19 -14.48
CA GLU A 102 -32.90 57.92 -15.63
C GLU A 102 -34.24 58.69 -15.51
N LEU A 103 -34.79 58.80 -14.30
CA LEU A 103 -35.98 59.61 -14.04
C LEU A 103 -35.70 61.12 -14.19
N GLU A 104 -34.59 61.60 -13.63
CA GLU A 104 -34.17 63.01 -13.73
C GLU A 104 -33.89 63.43 -15.18
N ALA A 105 -33.32 62.52 -15.99
CA ALA A 105 -33.12 62.73 -17.42
C ALA A 105 -34.45 62.83 -18.19
N GLN A 106 -35.47 62.08 -17.78
CA GLN A 106 -36.79 62.09 -18.42
C GLN A 106 -37.66 63.29 -18.01
N GLU A 107 -37.49 63.83 -16.80
CA GLU A 107 -38.27 64.96 -16.29
C GLU A 107 -37.71 66.33 -16.70
N ARG A 108 -36.45 66.42 -17.13
CA ARG A 108 -35.83 67.71 -17.48
C ARG A 108 -36.47 68.30 -18.75
N PRO A 109 -37.20 69.43 -18.67
CA PRO A 109 -37.71 70.13 -19.84
C PRO A 109 -36.53 70.76 -20.61
N GLU A 110 -36.58 70.69 -21.94
CA GLU A 110 -35.63 71.31 -22.87
C GLU A 110 -35.26 72.75 -22.44
N GLN A 111 -34.10 72.89 -21.79
CA GLN A 111 -33.32 74.13 -21.78
C GLN A 111 -31.91 73.78 -22.31
N PRO A 112 -31.56 74.22 -23.53
CA PRO A 112 -30.34 73.79 -24.19
C PRO A 112 -29.16 74.66 -23.72
N ASP A 113 -28.17 74.05 -23.06
CA ASP A 113 -26.88 73.69 -23.69
C ASP A 113 -25.91 73.07 -22.66
N GLU A 114 -25.89 73.53 -21.40
CA GLU A 114 -24.93 72.99 -20.40
C GLU A 114 -25.44 71.71 -19.69
N THR A 115 -26.76 71.57 -19.54
CA THR A 115 -27.35 70.42 -18.84
C THR A 115 -27.41 69.15 -19.68
N ASP A 116 -27.55 69.28 -21.00
CA ASP A 116 -27.52 68.13 -21.92
C ASP A 116 -26.13 67.51 -22.01
N GLN A 117 -25.08 68.34 -21.95
CA GLN A 117 -23.71 67.84 -21.98
C GLN A 117 -23.37 67.10 -20.67
N THR A 118 -23.80 67.62 -19.52
CA THR A 118 -23.63 66.93 -18.23
C THR A 118 -24.39 65.60 -18.19
N ALA A 119 -25.64 65.57 -18.65
CA ALA A 119 -26.44 64.35 -18.70
C ALA A 119 -25.85 63.32 -19.67
N LYS A 120 -25.33 63.76 -20.81
CA LYS A 120 -24.65 62.88 -21.77
C LYS A 120 -23.35 62.29 -21.21
N GLU A 121 -22.54 63.09 -20.52
CA GLU A 121 -21.34 62.60 -19.83
C GLU A 121 -21.68 61.60 -18.72
N GLU A 122 -22.77 61.79 -17.98
CA GLU A 122 -23.25 60.82 -17.00
C GLU A 122 -23.75 59.53 -17.65
N ILE A 123 -24.49 59.61 -18.77
CA ILE A 123 -24.92 58.43 -19.53
C ILE A 123 -23.71 57.66 -20.05
N ASP A 124 -22.73 58.34 -20.66
CA ASP A 124 -21.52 57.72 -21.18
C ASP A 124 -20.73 57.03 -20.05
N LYS A 125 -20.62 57.67 -18.88
CA LYS A 125 -19.99 57.08 -17.69
C LYS A 125 -20.76 55.88 -17.17
N LEU A 126 -22.09 55.94 -17.13
CA LEU A 126 -22.92 54.82 -16.71
C LEU A 126 -22.80 53.64 -17.67
N GLN A 127 -22.79 53.90 -18.98
CA GLN A 127 -22.55 52.88 -20.00
C GLN A 127 -21.17 52.24 -19.87
N GLU A 128 -20.13 53.02 -19.58
CA GLU A 128 -18.80 52.49 -19.30
C GLU A 128 -18.80 51.61 -18.05
N THR A 129 -19.48 52.02 -16.96
CA THR A 129 -19.59 51.20 -15.76
C THR A 129 -20.42 49.93 -15.98
N GLU A 130 -21.45 49.97 -16.80
CA GLU A 130 -22.26 48.80 -17.18
C GLU A 130 -21.42 47.81 -18.00
N ALA A 131 -20.64 48.30 -18.96
CA ALA A 131 -19.72 47.49 -19.75
C ALA A 131 -18.65 46.83 -18.86
N ALA A 132 -18.03 47.59 -17.96
CA ALA A 132 -17.05 47.06 -17.01
C ALA A 132 -17.66 46.00 -16.07
N THR A 133 -18.86 46.25 -15.54
CA THR A 133 -19.58 45.31 -14.68
C THR A 133 -19.95 44.03 -15.45
N THR A 134 -20.33 44.15 -16.73
CA THR A 134 -20.64 43.00 -17.58
C THR A 134 -19.41 42.14 -17.82
N GLN A 135 -18.26 42.76 -18.11
CA GLN A 135 -16.99 42.06 -18.27
C GLN A 135 -16.55 41.37 -16.97
N GLU A 136 -16.66 42.03 -15.82
CA GLU A 136 -16.38 41.43 -14.50
C GLU A 136 -17.28 40.22 -14.24
N MET A 137 -18.57 40.31 -14.58
CA MET A 137 -19.50 39.18 -14.45
C MET A 137 -19.12 38.01 -15.36
N GLU A 138 -18.70 38.25 -16.60
CA GLU A 138 -18.23 37.21 -17.51
C GLU A 138 -16.95 36.53 -16.98
N GLN A 139 -16.01 37.31 -16.46
CA GLN A 139 -14.80 36.78 -15.83
C GLN A 139 -15.15 35.93 -14.60
N ALA A 140 -16.03 36.41 -13.71
CA ALA A 140 -16.47 35.66 -12.53
C ALA A 140 -17.17 34.34 -12.91
N LYS A 141 -17.94 34.33 -14.01
CA LYS A 141 -18.55 33.09 -14.55
C LYS A 141 -17.48 32.11 -15.05
N ALA A 142 -16.45 32.59 -15.72
CA ALA A 142 -15.35 31.75 -16.20
C ALA A 142 -14.55 31.16 -15.02
N GLU A 143 -14.24 31.96 -14.01
CA GLU A 143 -13.58 31.50 -12.78
C GLU A 143 -14.44 30.49 -12.01
N HIS A 144 -15.74 30.74 -11.88
CA HIS A 144 -16.67 29.78 -11.28
C HIS A 144 -16.72 28.45 -12.04
N ALA A 145 -16.72 28.48 -13.38
CA ALA A 145 -16.69 27.27 -14.19
C ALA A 145 -15.38 26.49 -14.03
N ASP A 146 -14.23 27.17 -13.95
CA ASP A 146 -12.93 26.54 -13.68
C ASP A 146 -12.89 25.88 -12.30
N VAL A 147 -13.39 26.56 -11.26
CA VAL A 147 -13.51 26.00 -9.91
C VAL A 147 -14.45 24.80 -9.88
N ALA A 148 -15.59 24.86 -10.57
CA ALA A 148 -16.55 23.76 -10.65
C ALA A 148 -15.92 22.51 -11.31
N ASN A 149 -15.20 22.68 -12.42
CA ASN A 149 -14.49 21.58 -13.09
C ASN A 149 -13.41 20.96 -12.20
N LYS A 150 -12.66 21.79 -11.45
CA LYS A 150 -11.67 21.31 -10.49
C LYS A 150 -12.31 20.53 -9.34
N LEU A 151 -13.47 20.98 -8.86
CA LEU A 151 -14.21 20.31 -7.80
C LEU A 151 -14.68 18.92 -8.26
N GLU A 152 -15.26 18.82 -9.45
CA GLU A 152 -15.70 17.55 -10.05
C GLU A 152 -14.52 16.55 -10.19
N TYR A 153 -13.35 17.03 -10.63
CA TYR A 153 -12.15 16.20 -10.72
C TYR A 153 -11.67 15.70 -9.35
N VAL A 154 -11.70 16.55 -8.32
CA VAL A 154 -11.33 16.15 -6.96
C VAL A 154 -12.32 15.15 -6.38
N GLU A 155 -13.62 15.31 -6.64
CA GLU A 155 -14.65 14.34 -6.24
C GLU A 155 -14.42 12.97 -6.89
N GLN A 156 -14.05 12.93 -8.17
CA GLN A 156 -13.71 11.68 -8.86
C GLN A 156 -12.50 10.97 -8.23
N LEU A 157 -11.43 11.72 -7.92
CA LEU A 157 -10.25 11.17 -7.24
C LEU A 157 -10.59 10.65 -5.84
N LEU A 158 -11.46 11.34 -5.11
CA LEU A 158 -11.89 10.91 -3.79
C LEU A 158 -12.63 9.56 -3.86
N GLU A 159 -13.48 9.37 -4.88
CA GLU A 159 -14.18 8.09 -5.04
C GLU A 159 -13.27 6.95 -5.50
N GLU A 160 -12.25 7.23 -6.28
CA GLU A 160 -11.21 6.24 -6.59
C GLU A 160 -10.46 5.79 -5.32
N VAL A 161 -10.04 6.74 -4.48
CA VAL A 161 -9.37 6.46 -3.20
C VAL A 161 -10.28 5.69 -2.24
N ASN A 162 -11.57 6.05 -2.17
CA ASN A 162 -12.55 5.32 -1.36
C ASN A 162 -12.75 3.88 -1.83
N ALA A 163 -12.77 3.65 -3.15
CA ALA A 163 -12.88 2.30 -3.71
C ALA A 163 -11.64 1.45 -3.39
N ASP A 164 -10.44 2.00 -3.57
CA ASP A 164 -9.18 1.32 -3.23
C ASP A 164 -9.07 1.01 -1.72
N SER A 165 -9.50 1.93 -0.86
CA SER A 165 -9.55 1.68 0.59
C SER A 165 -10.47 0.51 0.95
N LYS A 166 -11.65 0.41 0.31
CA LYS A 166 -12.59 -0.70 0.55
C LYS A 166 -12.05 -2.05 0.08
N ASP A 167 -11.32 -2.06 -1.04
CA ASP A 167 -10.65 -3.27 -1.54
C ASP A 167 -9.55 -3.74 -0.57
N LYS A 168 -8.68 -2.80 -0.15
CA LYS A 168 -7.61 -3.07 0.83
C LYS A 168 -8.17 -3.60 2.15
N ASP A 169 -9.26 -3.03 2.65
CA ASP A 169 -9.93 -3.52 3.87
C ASP A 169 -10.47 -4.94 3.71
N SER A 170 -11.03 -5.26 2.55
CA SER A 170 -11.52 -6.61 2.25
C SER A 170 -10.37 -7.61 2.19
N ARG A 171 -9.24 -7.23 1.60
CA ARG A 171 -8.01 -8.03 1.56
C ARG A 171 -7.41 -8.23 2.96
N ILE A 172 -7.40 -7.20 3.80
CA ILE A 172 -6.93 -7.31 5.19
C ILE A 172 -7.79 -8.35 5.94
N LYS A 173 -9.13 -8.27 5.85
CA LYS A 173 -10.03 -9.24 6.50
C LYS A 173 -9.80 -10.68 6.03
N ALA A 174 -9.52 -10.87 4.74
CA ALA A 174 -9.18 -12.18 4.20
C ALA A 174 -7.86 -12.71 4.80
N LEU A 175 -6.82 -11.87 4.83
CA LEU A 175 -5.53 -12.23 5.44
C LEU A 175 -5.63 -12.51 6.93
N GLU A 176 -6.44 -11.76 7.67
CA GLU A 176 -6.72 -12.01 9.09
C GLU A 176 -7.38 -13.37 9.32
N THR A 177 -8.34 -13.73 8.46
CA THR A 177 -8.98 -15.05 8.48
C THR A 177 -7.94 -16.15 8.26
N HIS A 178 -7.14 -16.05 7.20
CA HIS A 178 -6.08 -17.02 6.92
C HIS A 178 -5.04 -17.13 8.04
N LEU A 179 -4.66 -16.02 8.65
CA LEU A 179 -3.72 -16.00 9.76
C LEU A 179 -4.31 -16.65 11.02
N SER A 180 -5.61 -16.47 11.26
CA SER A 180 -6.33 -17.19 12.32
C SER A 180 -6.34 -18.70 12.07
N GLU A 181 -6.67 -19.13 10.85
CA GLU A 181 -6.67 -20.53 10.42
C GLU A 181 -5.27 -21.17 10.57
N ALA A 182 -4.23 -20.51 10.07
CA ALA A 182 -2.84 -20.97 10.20
C ALA A 182 -2.43 -21.09 11.68
N ARG A 183 -2.84 -20.15 12.55
CA ARG A 183 -2.61 -20.25 14.00
C ARG A 183 -3.34 -21.44 14.62
N HIS A 184 -4.58 -21.72 14.18
CA HIS A 184 -5.31 -22.90 14.62
C HIS A 184 -4.60 -24.19 14.22
N GLU A 185 -4.09 -24.23 12.99
CA GLU A 185 -3.37 -25.40 12.46
C GLU A 185 -2.03 -25.64 13.18
N VAL A 186 -1.26 -24.59 13.44
CA VAL A 186 -0.03 -24.69 14.24
C VAL A 186 -0.35 -25.26 15.63
N ARG A 187 -1.40 -24.77 16.30
CA ARG A 187 -1.82 -25.33 17.60
C ARG A 187 -2.16 -26.82 17.51
N ARG A 188 -2.89 -27.22 16.47
CA ARG A 188 -3.28 -28.62 16.24
C ARG A 188 -2.05 -29.51 16.03
N LEU A 189 -1.11 -29.09 15.21
CA LEU A 189 0.13 -29.82 14.94
C LEU A 189 1.03 -29.88 16.17
N THR A 190 1.14 -28.80 16.94
CA THR A 190 1.88 -28.81 18.21
C THR A 190 1.30 -29.83 19.19
N GLN A 191 -0.03 -29.90 19.33
CA GLN A 191 -0.68 -30.92 20.17
C GLN A 191 -0.40 -32.35 19.70
N GLN A 192 -0.37 -32.58 18.38
CA GLN A 192 -0.01 -33.89 17.84
C GLN A 192 1.45 -34.25 18.12
N LEU A 193 2.37 -33.30 18.02
CA LEU A 193 3.78 -33.53 18.36
C LEU A 193 3.95 -33.87 19.84
N ASP A 194 3.25 -33.17 20.72
CA ASP A 194 3.29 -33.46 22.16
C ASP A 194 2.76 -34.87 22.48
N TYR A 195 1.64 -35.28 21.85
CA TYR A 195 1.09 -36.63 21.99
C TYR A 195 2.07 -37.72 21.53
N ILE A 196 2.64 -37.58 20.33
CA ILE A 196 3.61 -38.56 19.78
C ILE A 196 4.87 -38.62 20.66
N LYS A 197 5.29 -37.48 21.22
CA LYS A 197 6.43 -37.42 22.13
C LYS A 197 6.16 -38.15 23.45
N GLU A 198 4.97 -37.99 24.01
CA GLU A 198 4.53 -38.75 25.20
C GLU A 198 4.48 -40.25 24.92
N GLU A 199 3.90 -40.66 23.79
CA GLU A 199 3.83 -42.06 23.37
C GLU A 199 5.24 -42.66 23.15
N SER A 200 6.14 -41.92 22.48
CA SER A 200 7.52 -42.34 22.30
C SER A 200 8.27 -42.48 23.62
N ASN A 201 8.00 -41.62 24.61
CA ASN A 201 8.59 -41.74 25.95
C ASN A 201 8.03 -42.97 26.69
N SER A 202 6.72 -43.22 26.61
CA SER A 202 6.09 -44.41 27.19
C SER A 202 6.70 -45.70 26.64
N ILE A 203 6.79 -45.82 25.31
CA ILE A 203 7.39 -46.98 24.64
C ILE A 203 8.86 -47.15 25.05
N LYS A 204 9.60 -46.04 25.18
CA LYS A 204 11.00 -46.06 25.61
C LYS A 204 11.15 -46.57 27.04
N ASP A 205 10.29 -46.13 27.95
CA ASP A 205 10.28 -46.56 29.35
C ASP A 205 9.87 -48.04 29.47
N GLU A 206 8.86 -48.48 28.72
CA GLU A 206 8.46 -49.89 28.62
C GLU A 206 9.61 -50.78 28.10
N LEU A 207 10.31 -50.33 27.05
CA LEU A 207 11.47 -51.06 26.50
C LEU A 207 12.62 -51.15 27.52
N LYS A 208 12.84 -50.09 28.30
CA LYS A 208 13.85 -50.09 29.36
C LYS A 208 13.51 -51.15 30.42
N HIS A 209 12.26 -51.19 30.88
CA HIS A 209 11.81 -52.21 31.85
C HIS A 209 11.90 -53.64 31.30
N ALA A 210 11.56 -53.86 30.03
CA ALA A 210 11.70 -55.16 29.39
C ALA A 210 13.17 -55.63 29.37
N ASN A 211 14.11 -54.73 29.07
CA ASN A 211 15.54 -55.06 29.07
C ASN A 211 16.08 -55.35 30.49
N GLU A 212 15.64 -54.61 31.50
CA GLU A 212 16.03 -54.84 32.90
C GLU A 212 15.59 -56.24 33.39
N LEU A 213 14.40 -56.71 32.99
CA LEU A 213 13.93 -58.07 33.29
C LEU A 213 14.83 -59.14 32.67
N THR A 214 15.21 -59.01 31.39
CA THR A 214 16.09 -59.99 30.72
C THR A 214 17.49 -60.06 31.31
N HIS A 215 18.02 -58.94 31.83
CA HIS A 215 19.33 -58.93 32.49
C HIS A 215 19.29 -59.62 33.85
N ASN A 216 18.19 -59.50 34.60
CA ASN A 216 18.04 -60.18 35.88
C ASN A 216 17.90 -61.70 35.71
N GLU A 217 17.22 -62.18 34.65
CA GLU A 217 17.15 -63.62 34.37
C GLU A 217 18.51 -64.24 33.97
N LYS A 218 19.39 -63.47 33.35
CA LYS A 218 20.73 -63.94 32.92
C LYS A 218 21.77 -63.89 34.03
N ALA A 219 21.54 -63.13 35.09
CA ALA A 219 22.51 -62.95 36.18
C ALA A 219 22.55 -64.14 37.18
N GLU A 220 21.56 -65.03 37.18
CA GLU A 220 21.58 -66.23 38.05
C GLU A 220 22.28 -67.46 37.44
N GLY A 221 22.84 -67.37 36.23
CA GLY A 221 23.52 -68.49 35.56
C GLY A 221 25.04 -68.35 35.53
N SER A 222 25.76 -69.01 36.44
CA SER A 222 27.22 -69.10 36.45
C SER A 222 27.80 -69.79 35.19
N LEU A 223 28.91 -69.22 34.69
CA LEU A 223 29.93 -69.64 33.69
C LEU A 223 29.98 -71.13 33.23
N PRO A 224 30.42 -71.45 31.98
CA PRO A 224 31.75 -71.03 31.45
C PRO A 224 31.90 -70.71 29.94
N LYS A 225 32.96 -69.94 29.64
CA LYS A 225 33.69 -69.72 28.35
C LYS A 225 34.26 -71.05 27.79
N PRO A 226 34.94 -71.11 26.60
CA PRO A 226 35.07 -70.20 25.46
C PRO A 226 34.91 -70.91 24.08
N SER A 227 34.85 -70.16 22.95
CA SER A 227 35.67 -70.39 21.72
C SER A 227 35.30 -69.43 20.57
N PRO A 228 36.20 -69.15 19.60
CA PRO A 228 36.23 -67.89 18.86
C PRO A 228 35.85 -67.97 17.37
N SER A 229 35.27 -66.87 16.87
CA SER A 229 35.30 -66.34 15.48
C SER A 229 34.61 -67.17 14.37
N PRO A 230 34.03 -66.57 13.30
CA PRO A 230 34.44 -65.30 12.65
C PRO A 230 33.33 -64.30 12.24
N SER A 231 33.71 -63.03 12.27
CA SER A 231 33.48 -61.97 11.27
C SER A 231 32.13 -61.87 10.53
N VAL A 232 31.32 -60.90 10.96
CA VAL A 232 30.74 -59.79 10.16
C VAL A 232 30.34 -60.12 8.72
N PRO A 233 29.05 -59.91 8.40
CA PRO A 233 28.71 -58.85 7.46
C PRO A 233 27.77 -57.86 8.14
N ASP A 234 28.29 -56.67 8.44
CA ASP A 234 27.52 -55.45 8.68
C ASP A 234 26.91 -55.06 7.34
N SER A 235 25.86 -55.78 6.95
CA SER A 235 24.92 -55.32 5.95
C SER A 235 24.09 -54.21 6.59
N HIS A 236 24.69 -53.03 6.70
CA HIS A 236 23.94 -51.78 6.62
C HIS A 236 23.29 -51.77 5.24
N VAL A 237 22.16 -52.46 5.14
CA VAL A 237 21.22 -52.30 4.05
C VAL A 237 20.75 -50.85 4.15
N SER A 238 21.44 -49.96 3.43
CA SER A 238 21.02 -48.57 3.22
C SER A 238 19.73 -48.63 2.42
N LEU A 239 18.63 -48.81 3.14
CA LEU A 239 17.28 -48.64 2.63
C LEU A 239 17.12 -47.17 2.26
N CYS A 240 17.20 -46.90 0.95
CA CYS A 240 16.62 -45.73 0.29
C CYS A 240 17.34 -44.39 0.58
N GLY A 241 18.28 -44.03 -0.30
CA GLY A 241 18.97 -42.73 -0.31
C GLY A 241 20.49 -42.86 -0.30
N LEU A 242 21.17 -41.81 -0.75
CA LEU A 242 22.62 -41.72 -0.63
C LEU A 242 23.01 -41.59 0.85
N ASP A 243 24.16 -42.15 1.24
CA ASP A 243 24.70 -41.90 2.58
C ASP A 243 24.97 -40.40 2.73
N LEU A 244 24.60 -39.84 3.89
CA LEU A 244 24.76 -38.41 4.21
C LEU A 244 26.20 -37.94 4.00
N ARG A 245 27.18 -38.82 4.26
CA ARG A 245 28.61 -38.54 4.03
C ARG A 245 28.94 -38.32 2.55
N ASP A 246 28.30 -39.02 1.64
CA ASP A 246 28.50 -38.83 0.20
C ASP A 246 27.80 -37.57 -0.29
N LEU A 247 26.64 -37.24 0.28
CA LEU A 247 25.92 -36.00 0.02
C LEU A 247 26.75 -34.77 0.46
N ASP A 248 27.35 -34.82 1.65
CA ASP A 248 28.26 -33.76 2.14
C ASP A 248 29.50 -33.56 1.26
N LYS A 249 30.01 -34.63 0.61
CA LYS A 249 31.10 -34.49 -0.38
C LYS A 249 30.60 -33.77 -1.63
N LEU A 250 29.38 -34.04 -2.08
CA LEU A 250 28.78 -33.37 -3.24
C LEU A 250 28.56 -31.88 -2.96
N VAL A 251 28.06 -31.52 -1.78
CA VAL A 251 27.91 -30.11 -1.35
C VAL A 251 29.24 -29.34 -1.45
N LYS A 252 30.34 -29.98 -1.10
CA LYS A 252 31.68 -29.36 -1.18
C LYS A 252 32.16 -29.16 -2.63
N ASN A 253 31.73 -30.02 -3.57
CA ASN A 253 32.12 -29.93 -4.97
C ASN A 253 31.30 -28.90 -5.75
N LEU A 254 30.00 -28.80 -5.45
CA LEU A 254 29.05 -27.90 -6.12
C LEU A 254 29.27 -26.41 -5.82
N GLY A 255 29.88 -26.09 -4.67
CA GLY A 255 30.02 -24.70 -4.25
C GLY A 255 28.68 -24.08 -3.82
N LYS A 256 28.67 -22.76 -3.58
CA LYS A 256 27.46 -22.03 -3.17
C LYS A 256 26.90 -21.24 -4.35
N PHE A 257 25.66 -21.53 -4.71
CA PHE A 257 24.90 -20.75 -5.67
C PHE A 257 24.43 -19.43 -5.05
N THR A 258 24.88 -18.32 -5.63
CA THR A 258 24.45 -16.98 -5.25
C THR A 258 23.99 -16.25 -6.51
N PRO A 259 22.69 -16.02 -6.70
CA PRO A 259 22.19 -15.31 -7.87
C PRO A 259 22.64 -13.83 -7.84
N ASN A 260 22.60 -13.19 -9.02
CA ASN A 260 22.84 -11.75 -9.20
C ASN A 260 24.26 -11.23 -8.86
N LEU A 261 25.24 -12.12 -8.69
CA LEU A 261 26.65 -11.70 -8.60
C LEU A 261 27.28 -11.65 -10.00
N PRO A 262 27.95 -10.56 -10.39
CA PRO A 262 28.70 -10.52 -11.65
C PRO A 262 29.73 -11.65 -11.69
N GLY A 263 29.56 -12.61 -12.62
CA GLY A 263 30.39 -13.79 -12.75
C GLY A 263 29.97 -15.01 -11.92
N SER A 264 28.81 -14.96 -11.23
CA SER A 264 28.21 -16.16 -10.63
C SER A 264 27.61 -17.07 -11.70
N GLN A 265 27.54 -18.36 -11.38
CA GLN A 265 26.86 -19.36 -12.20
C GLN A 265 25.39 -18.97 -12.43
N ASP A 266 24.88 -19.17 -13.64
CA ASP A 266 23.45 -19.00 -13.94
C ASP A 266 22.61 -20.08 -13.23
N VAL A 267 21.30 -19.83 -13.09
CA VAL A 267 20.41 -20.76 -12.39
C VAL A 267 20.34 -22.12 -13.12
N HIS A 268 20.42 -22.10 -14.45
CA HIS A 268 20.35 -23.31 -15.29
C HIS A 268 21.58 -24.20 -15.13
N ALA A 269 22.80 -23.67 -15.19
CA ALA A 269 24.00 -24.48 -15.00
C ALA A 269 24.12 -24.97 -13.56
N TYR A 270 23.68 -24.18 -12.57
CA TYR A 270 23.67 -24.65 -11.17
C TYR A 270 22.77 -25.88 -10.99
N LEU A 271 21.55 -25.83 -11.55
CA LEU A 271 20.63 -26.96 -11.49
C LEU A 271 21.16 -28.15 -12.30
N GLN A 272 21.77 -27.90 -13.46
CA GLN A 272 22.38 -28.93 -14.29
C GLN A 272 23.57 -29.61 -13.58
N ASP A 273 24.38 -28.87 -12.83
CA ASP A 273 25.48 -29.44 -12.04
C ASP A 273 24.96 -30.37 -10.94
N ILE A 274 23.88 -29.99 -10.26
CA ILE A 274 23.21 -30.86 -9.29
C ILE A 274 22.76 -32.16 -9.96
N ASP A 275 22.03 -32.05 -11.07
CA ASP A 275 21.53 -33.21 -11.79
C ASP A 275 22.67 -34.10 -12.31
N PHE A 276 23.73 -33.51 -12.87
CA PHE A 276 24.92 -34.20 -13.37
C PHE A 276 25.66 -34.97 -12.27
N HIS A 277 25.85 -34.36 -11.10
CA HIS A 277 26.50 -35.01 -9.97
C HIS A 277 25.70 -36.19 -9.39
N LEU A 278 24.38 -36.18 -9.61
CA LEU A 278 23.47 -37.22 -9.16
C LEU A 278 23.22 -38.31 -10.21
N GLU A 279 23.29 -38.00 -11.51
CA GLU A 279 22.97 -38.93 -12.61
C GLU A 279 23.76 -40.24 -12.54
N MET A 280 25.04 -40.17 -12.14
CA MET A 280 25.93 -41.34 -12.06
C MET A 280 25.73 -42.19 -10.79
N ARG A 281 24.79 -41.85 -9.90
CA ARG A 281 24.61 -42.51 -8.60
C ARG A 281 23.32 -43.35 -8.59
N PRO A 282 23.37 -44.63 -8.20
CA PRO A 282 22.15 -45.42 -8.03
C PRO A 282 21.36 -44.92 -6.82
N ASN A 283 20.03 -45.00 -6.90
CA ASN A 283 19.08 -44.73 -5.81
C ASN A 283 18.93 -43.26 -5.37
N VAL A 284 19.16 -42.30 -6.27
CA VAL A 284 18.91 -40.87 -5.97
C VAL A 284 17.41 -40.62 -5.79
N THR A 285 17.06 -40.10 -4.63
CA THR A 285 15.70 -39.69 -4.28
C THR A 285 15.54 -38.18 -4.38
N ASP A 286 14.29 -37.69 -4.44
CA ASP A 286 14.03 -36.24 -4.41
C ASP A 286 14.46 -35.61 -3.09
N LYS A 287 14.50 -36.38 -1.99
CA LYS A 287 15.06 -35.92 -0.72
C LYS A 287 16.54 -35.60 -0.83
N ASP A 288 17.30 -36.40 -1.58
CA ASP A 288 18.73 -36.17 -1.82
C ASP A 288 18.94 -34.90 -2.66
N ARG A 289 18.11 -34.71 -3.69
CA ARG A 289 18.11 -33.49 -4.53
C ARG A 289 17.79 -32.24 -3.73
N LEU A 290 16.73 -32.28 -2.93
CA LEU A 290 16.28 -31.16 -2.08
C LEU A 290 17.32 -30.82 -1.00
N TYR A 291 17.99 -31.83 -0.45
CA TYR A 291 19.08 -31.61 0.50
C TYR A 291 20.23 -30.86 -0.16
N LEU A 292 20.71 -31.33 -1.33
CA LEU A 292 21.78 -30.66 -2.06
C LEU A 292 21.38 -29.22 -2.36
N LEU A 293 20.20 -29.02 -2.94
CA LEU A 293 19.69 -27.70 -3.27
C LEU A 293 19.73 -26.76 -2.04
N ARG A 294 19.24 -27.22 -0.88
CA ARG A 294 19.28 -26.40 0.35
C ARG A 294 20.71 -26.15 0.84
N ALA A 295 21.58 -27.16 0.78
CA ALA A 295 22.94 -27.07 1.28
C ALA A 295 23.83 -26.15 0.41
N THR A 296 23.64 -26.16 -0.90
CA THR A 296 24.40 -25.37 -1.88
C THR A 296 23.77 -24.01 -2.22
N SER A 297 22.56 -23.72 -1.74
CA SER A 297 21.91 -22.41 -1.92
C SER A 297 22.45 -21.32 -0.98
N SER A 298 22.51 -20.07 -1.47
CA SER A 298 22.75 -18.88 -0.66
C SER A 298 21.62 -18.59 0.34
N PRO A 299 21.82 -17.71 1.34
CA PRO A 299 20.75 -17.30 2.26
C PRO A 299 19.51 -16.73 1.57
N GLU A 300 19.70 -15.98 0.48
CA GLU A 300 18.62 -15.40 -0.33
C GLU A 300 17.77 -16.49 -0.99
N VAL A 301 18.43 -17.42 -1.68
CA VAL A 301 17.77 -18.56 -2.32
C VAL A 301 17.09 -19.44 -1.27
N ARG A 302 17.73 -19.71 -0.13
CA ARG A 302 17.09 -20.45 0.99
C ARG A 302 15.83 -19.77 1.50
N SER A 303 15.85 -18.45 1.62
CA SER A 303 14.66 -17.68 2.03
C SER A 303 13.53 -17.84 1.01
N PHE A 304 13.84 -17.81 -0.28
CA PHE A 304 12.87 -18.09 -1.33
C PHE A 304 12.32 -19.52 -1.25
N LEU A 305 13.17 -20.53 -1.08
CA LEU A 305 12.77 -21.93 -0.91
C LEU A 305 11.83 -22.13 0.30
N ASP A 306 12.05 -21.38 1.38
CA ASP A 306 11.22 -21.45 2.58
C ASP A 306 9.87 -20.74 2.46
N ARG A 307 9.69 -19.88 1.45
CA ARG A 307 8.40 -19.23 1.14
C ARG A 307 7.53 -20.04 0.18
N GLN A 308 8.09 -21.03 -0.51
CA GLN A 308 7.34 -21.88 -1.43
C GLN A 308 6.21 -22.65 -0.71
N PRO A 309 5.11 -22.97 -1.40
CA PRO A 309 4.02 -23.73 -0.78
C PRO A 309 4.46 -25.16 -0.44
N ALA A 310 3.77 -25.81 0.52
CA ALA A 310 4.21 -27.08 1.10
C ALA A 310 4.41 -28.20 0.07
N HIS A 311 3.56 -28.29 -0.96
CA HIS A 311 3.67 -29.28 -2.02
C HIS A 311 4.91 -29.05 -2.91
N THR A 312 5.26 -27.79 -3.19
CA THR A 312 6.47 -27.42 -3.95
C THR A 312 7.75 -27.67 -3.15
N LYS A 313 7.73 -27.55 -1.81
CA LYS A 313 8.91 -27.84 -0.98
C LYS A 313 9.31 -29.31 -0.98
N THR A 314 8.37 -30.22 -1.23
CA THR A 314 8.59 -31.67 -1.21
C THR A 314 8.88 -32.26 -2.58
N ASP A 315 8.63 -31.51 -3.65
CA ASP A 315 8.82 -31.94 -5.03
C ASP A 315 9.97 -31.14 -5.66
N TYR A 316 11.03 -31.85 -6.03
CA TYR A 316 12.22 -31.22 -6.62
C TYR A 316 11.91 -30.53 -7.96
N LEU A 317 11.04 -31.10 -8.79
CA LEU A 317 10.76 -30.56 -10.12
C LEU A 317 9.99 -29.23 -10.02
N LEU A 318 8.98 -29.17 -9.16
CA LEU A 318 8.25 -27.93 -8.92
C LEU A 318 9.14 -26.84 -8.35
N LEU A 319 10.07 -27.21 -7.46
CA LEU A 319 11.01 -26.28 -6.85
C LEU A 319 12.05 -25.78 -7.86
N ARG A 320 12.49 -26.65 -8.78
CA ARG A 320 13.36 -26.33 -9.90
C ARG A 320 12.71 -25.30 -10.83
N GLU A 321 11.45 -25.51 -11.22
CA GLU A 321 10.69 -24.55 -12.02
C GLU A 321 10.51 -23.20 -11.31
N ALA A 322 10.24 -23.22 -9.99
CA ALA A 322 10.09 -22.01 -9.20
C ALA A 322 11.41 -21.22 -9.13
N LEU A 323 12.56 -21.89 -8.99
CA LEU A 323 13.86 -21.24 -8.99
C LEU A 323 14.22 -20.62 -10.33
N ILE A 324 13.95 -21.33 -11.44
CA ILE A 324 14.16 -20.79 -12.78
C ILE A 324 13.31 -19.53 -12.94
N ARG A 325 12.01 -19.58 -12.65
CA ARG A 325 11.15 -18.40 -12.81
C ARG A 325 11.59 -17.17 -11.99
N GLU A 326 12.16 -17.38 -10.80
CA GLU A 326 12.59 -16.27 -9.92
C GLU A 326 13.99 -15.72 -10.27
N PHE A 327 14.91 -16.59 -10.67
CA PHE A 327 16.33 -16.25 -10.81
C PHE A 327 16.87 -16.38 -12.24
N ASP A 328 16.03 -16.75 -13.21
CA ASP A 328 16.36 -16.67 -14.63
C ASP A 328 16.17 -15.22 -15.07
N ASP A 329 17.29 -14.53 -15.26
CA ASP A 329 17.37 -13.08 -15.47
C ASP A 329 16.93 -12.65 -16.88
N ILE A 330 15.82 -13.22 -17.38
CA ILE A 330 15.22 -12.83 -18.66
C ILE A 330 14.59 -11.43 -18.55
N GLU A 331 14.07 -11.08 -17.36
CA GLU A 331 13.45 -9.76 -17.14
C GLU A 331 14.47 -8.62 -17.21
N SER A 332 15.72 -8.80 -16.75
CA SER A 332 16.72 -7.73 -16.78
C SER A 332 17.11 -7.32 -18.21
N GLU A 333 17.22 -8.27 -19.15
CA GLU A 333 17.55 -7.93 -20.54
C GLU A 333 16.33 -7.35 -21.29
N GLN A 334 15.12 -7.91 -21.09
CA GLN A 334 13.91 -7.39 -21.73
C GLN A 334 13.47 -6.02 -21.17
N GLU A 335 13.57 -5.79 -19.87
CA GLU A 335 13.26 -4.48 -19.27
C GLU A 335 14.28 -3.42 -19.67
N LEU A 336 15.57 -3.77 -19.81
CA LEU A 336 16.58 -2.84 -20.35
C LEU A 336 16.29 -2.48 -21.81
N VAL A 337 15.91 -3.45 -22.65
CA VAL A 337 15.55 -3.19 -24.05
C VAL A 337 14.29 -2.32 -24.12
N ALA A 338 13.24 -2.64 -23.35
CA ALA A 338 12.01 -1.86 -23.31
C ALA A 338 12.23 -0.43 -22.76
N ALA A 339 13.12 -0.27 -21.76
CA ALA A 339 13.49 1.03 -21.20
C ALA A 339 14.33 1.87 -22.18
N LEU A 340 15.18 1.22 -22.98
CA LEU A 340 15.95 1.90 -24.03
C LEU A 340 15.06 2.33 -25.20
N GLU A 341 14.12 1.48 -25.64
CA GLU A 341 13.16 1.83 -26.68
C GLU A 341 12.25 2.99 -26.27
N THR A 342 11.76 3.00 -25.02
CA THR A 342 10.93 4.10 -24.51
C THR A 342 11.70 5.42 -24.36
N LYS A 343 13.03 5.39 -24.18
CA LYS A 343 13.85 6.61 -24.21
C LYS A 343 14.11 7.13 -25.62
N GLN A 344 14.22 6.27 -26.63
CA GLN A 344 14.37 6.74 -28.02
C GLN A 344 13.07 7.30 -28.60
N GLY A 345 11.91 6.72 -28.26
CA GLY A 345 10.61 7.21 -28.75
C GLY A 345 10.23 8.63 -28.30
N ARG A 346 10.86 9.17 -27.24
CA ARG A 346 10.56 10.52 -26.74
C ARG A 346 11.37 11.65 -27.40
N HIS A 347 12.37 11.33 -28.23
CA HIS A 347 13.22 12.37 -28.84
C HIS A 347 12.95 12.63 -30.34
N GLU A 348 11.98 11.97 -30.96
CA GLU A 348 11.72 12.17 -32.40
C GLU A 348 10.46 13.01 -32.73
N SER A 349 9.73 13.52 -31.73
CA SER A 349 8.41 14.14 -31.94
C SER A 349 8.35 15.67 -31.81
N SER A 350 9.43 16.41 -32.13
CA SER A 350 9.40 17.88 -31.99
C SER A 350 10.09 18.68 -33.10
N LEU A 351 10.32 18.11 -34.29
CA LEU A 351 10.96 18.85 -35.39
C LEU A 351 10.26 18.82 -36.77
N ASN A 352 9.00 18.42 -36.86
CA ASN A 352 8.25 18.51 -38.11
C ASN A 352 6.93 19.28 -37.94
N CYS A 353 7.02 20.59 -37.68
CA CYS A 353 5.94 21.52 -38.06
C CYS A 353 6.47 22.97 -38.11
N LEU A 354 7.51 23.19 -38.91
CA LEU A 354 7.92 24.54 -39.32
C LEU A 354 8.12 24.51 -40.84
N CYS A 355 7.60 25.57 -41.49
CA CYS A 355 7.78 25.96 -42.90
C CYS A 355 6.86 25.32 -43.94
N VAL A 356 5.75 25.99 -44.27
CA VAL A 356 5.26 26.33 -45.65
C VAL A 356 4.16 27.39 -45.50
N TYR A 357 4.09 28.55 -46.18
CA TYR A 357 4.97 29.40 -46.97
C TYR A 357 4.33 30.81 -46.88
N VAL A 358 5.18 31.84 -47.03
CA VAL A 358 4.83 33.27 -47.08
C VAL A 358 3.74 33.60 -48.10
#